data_AF-A0A160PQJ3-F1
#
_entry.id   AF-A0A160PQJ3-F1
#
_cell.length_a   1.000
_cell.length_b   1.000
_cell.length_c   1.000
_cell.angle_alpha   90.00
_cell.angle_beta   90.00
_cell.angle_gamma   90.00
#
_symmetry.space_group_name_H-M   'P 1'
#
loop_
_entity.id
_entity.type
_entity.pdbx_description
1 polymer ?
#
loop_
_entity_poly.entity_id
_entity_poly.type
_entity_poly.pdbx_seq_one_letter_code
_entity_poly.pdbx_strand_id
1 'polypeptide(L)'
;MSRDDHTNANNDGEDNSNEQSWDKSWENWNNSSGDKHSGNNPSGDDAPTPYGPTSHPEDAPGGFQGYNNGYNSGQGSGQGYGEPYPYQNSYQGYGASQQQGGGLLEPGSGKVDLMRAIRFGFKATFANPVVWILGTVVLGLAVVILSGIGGYLAYSLDPTAASATSGISTGEIIINVISAVVGFAISICVMRGALLTVDGNKVRYADFFRPINVGQTVILMIVLGVIGGIVGIAVTMLTGEMVVVDETVSAVEVNNGALGMFFILFFLLFLINPLYSYWIYYTADGHHTAGSAARTGFKDALRNYPMLLLYSFVSGIVTAIIGVITLGLALVILVPALMLATVHIYRQMSGGNIPVEQA
;
A
#
# COMPACT_ATOMS: atom_id res chain seq x y z
N MET A 1 35.13 -25.78 -65.72
CA MET A 1 36.43 -25.15 -65.38
C MET A 1 36.25 -24.63 -63.96
N SER A 2 36.44 -25.41 -62.88
CA SER A 2 37.63 -26.10 -62.33
C SER A 2 38.78 -25.14 -61.99
N ARG A 3 39.34 -25.39 -60.79
CA ARG A 3 40.49 -24.80 -60.07
C ARG A 3 40.12 -23.73 -59.05
N ASP A 4 40.07 -24.02 -57.75
CA ASP A 4 41.00 -24.71 -56.82
C ASP A 4 42.27 -23.92 -56.50
N ASP A 5 42.55 -23.91 -55.19
CA ASP A 5 43.88 -24.04 -54.57
C ASP A 5 44.68 -22.79 -54.12
N HIS A 6 44.61 -22.58 -52.80
CA HIS A 6 45.62 -23.00 -51.81
C HIS A 6 46.59 -21.97 -51.17
N THR A 7 46.82 -22.29 -49.88
CA THR A 7 47.99 -22.08 -49.00
C THR A 7 48.12 -20.78 -48.22
N ASN A 8 48.66 -20.73 -47.00
CA ASN A 8 48.99 -21.67 -45.91
C ASN A 8 49.71 -20.79 -44.85
N ALA A 9 49.67 -21.17 -43.58
CA ALA A 9 50.79 -21.18 -42.62
C ALA A 9 50.41 -20.68 -41.21
N ASN A 10 50.50 -21.66 -40.31
CA ASN A 10 50.52 -21.58 -38.86
C ASN A 10 51.64 -20.67 -38.34
N ASN A 11 51.43 -20.09 -37.15
CA ASN A 11 52.41 -20.25 -36.08
C ASN A 11 51.75 -20.15 -34.70
N ASP A 12 52.27 -20.97 -33.80
CA ASP A 12 51.77 -21.37 -32.50
C ASP A 12 52.00 -20.34 -31.38
N GLY A 13 51.31 -20.50 -30.23
CA GLY A 13 51.76 -19.94 -28.95
C GLY A 13 50.66 -19.55 -27.94
N GLU A 14 50.22 -20.53 -27.16
CA GLU A 14 49.86 -20.49 -25.71
C GLU A 14 49.37 -19.16 -25.08
N ASP A 15 48.13 -19.13 -24.55
CA ASP A 15 47.94 -18.96 -23.10
C ASP A 15 46.51 -19.22 -22.61
N ASN A 16 46.45 -19.73 -21.38
CA ASN A 16 45.33 -20.44 -20.78
C ASN A 16 44.24 -19.57 -20.14
N SER A 17 43.02 -20.10 -20.22
CA SER A 17 41.97 -20.15 -19.17
C SER A 17 41.51 -18.84 -18.51
N ASN A 18 40.30 -18.39 -18.87
CA ASN A 18 39.39 -17.69 -17.97
C ASN A 18 37.93 -17.89 -18.40
N GLU A 19 37.43 -19.11 -18.23
CA GLU A 19 35.99 -19.38 -18.15
C GLU A 19 35.68 -19.80 -16.70
N GLN A 20 35.36 -18.81 -15.86
CA GLN A 20 34.89 -19.03 -14.50
C GLN A 20 33.40 -19.38 -14.52
N SER A 21 33.12 -20.68 -14.59
CA SER A 21 31.80 -21.28 -14.36
C SER A 21 31.46 -21.30 -12.86
N TRP A 22 30.31 -20.74 -12.52
CA TRP A 22 29.77 -20.50 -11.17
C TRP A 22 29.13 -21.74 -10.49
N ASP A 23 29.64 -22.96 -10.69
CA ASP A 23 28.80 -24.15 -10.44
C ASP A 23 29.29 -25.24 -9.46
N LYS A 24 30.27 -25.02 -8.57
CA LYS A 24 30.70 -26.11 -7.64
C LYS A 24 31.13 -25.71 -6.22
N SER A 25 30.34 -24.91 -5.49
CA SER A 25 30.69 -24.52 -4.11
C SER A 25 29.87 -25.19 -2.99
N TRP A 26 29.00 -26.17 -3.28
CA TRP A 26 28.10 -26.77 -2.28
C TRP A 26 28.35 -28.26 -1.97
N GLU A 27 29.36 -28.89 -2.56
CA GLU A 27 29.60 -30.34 -2.43
C GLU A 27 30.59 -30.80 -1.33
N ASN A 28 31.05 -29.93 -0.42
CA ASN A 28 32.07 -30.35 0.56
C ASN A 28 31.76 -30.00 2.03
N TRP A 29 30.50 -30.18 2.44
CA TRP A 29 30.05 -29.97 3.82
C TRP A 29 29.47 -31.23 4.47
N ASN A 30 29.98 -32.40 4.10
CA ASN A 30 29.60 -33.67 4.72
C ASN A 30 30.73 -34.71 4.68
N ASN A 31 31.82 -34.44 5.40
CA ASN A 31 32.69 -35.50 5.93
C ASN A 31 33.69 -34.92 6.92
N SER A 32 33.49 -35.16 8.21
CA SER A 32 34.57 -35.67 9.09
C SER A 32 34.03 -35.91 10.50
N SER A 33 33.61 -37.15 10.74
CA SER A 33 33.58 -37.76 12.07
C SER A 33 34.88 -38.56 12.23
N GLY A 34 35.64 -38.35 13.30
CA GLY A 34 36.62 -39.34 13.78
C GLY A 34 38.03 -38.82 14.10
N ASP A 35 38.31 -38.75 15.40
CA ASP A 35 39.56 -38.98 16.15
C ASP A 35 40.92 -39.09 15.43
N LYS A 36 41.94 -38.36 15.95
CA LYS A 36 43.16 -38.93 16.57
C LYS A 36 44.14 -37.88 17.12
N HIS A 37 44.86 -38.30 18.15
CA HIS A 37 45.80 -37.62 19.05
C HIS A 37 47.24 -37.49 18.47
N SER A 38 48.00 -36.48 18.93
CA SER A 38 49.48 -36.46 19.20
C SER A 38 50.26 -35.26 18.60
N GLY A 39 51.08 -34.58 19.41
CA GLY A 39 52.30 -33.86 18.95
C GLY A 39 52.61 -32.51 19.61
N ASN A 40 53.83 -32.37 20.16
CA ASN A 40 54.39 -31.27 20.99
C ASN A 40 55.04 -30.09 20.21
N ASN A 41 54.89 -28.85 20.76
CA ASN A 41 55.79 -27.65 20.83
C ASN A 41 56.50 -27.05 19.57
N PRO A 42 57.03 -25.79 19.60
CA PRO A 42 56.72 -24.58 20.39
C PRO A 42 56.68 -23.25 19.56
N SER A 43 56.15 -22.17 20.19
CA SER A 43 56.43 -20.73 19.98
C SER A 43 56.22 -20.03 18.62
N GLY A 44 55.38 -18.98 18.62
CA GLY A 44 55.57 -17.76 17.82
C GLY A 44 54.42 -17.37 16.88
N ASP A 45 53.83 -16.21 17.18
CA ASP A 45 53.19 -15.25 16.26
C ASP A 45 51.71 -15.42 15.86
N ASP A 46 50.90 -14.55 16.49
CA ASP A 46 49.67 -13.87 16.04
C ASP A 46 48.61 -14.63 15.21
N ALA A 47 47.65 -15.22 15.91
CA ALA A 47 46.35 -15.62 15.35
C ALA A 47 45.19 -14.99 16.15
N PRO A 48 44.12 -14.48 15.49
CA PRO A 48 42.98 -13.87 16.17
C PRO A 48 42.24 -14.91 17.01
N THR A 49 41.97 -14.58 18.28
CA THR A 49 41.28 -15.46 19.24
C THR A 49 39.91 -15.90 18.70
N PRO A 50 39.58 -17.20 18.71
CA PRO A 50 38.21 -17.65 18.40
C PRO A 50 37.23 -17.04 19.40
N TYR A 51 36.08 -16.55 18.93
CA TYR A 51 34.99 -16.13 19.79
C TYR A 51 34.66 -17.24 20.79
N GLY A 52 34.80 -16.95 22.09
CA GLY A 52 34.36 -17.86 23.15
C GLY A 52 32.85 -18.10 23.08
N PRO A 53 32.35 -19.24 23.60
CA PRO A 53 30.92 -19.53 23.59
C PRO A 53 30.16 -18.42 24.34
N THR A 54 29.21 -17.80 23.62
CA THR A 54 28.28 -16.82 24.20
C THR A 54 27.30 -17.59 25.09
N SER A 55 27.25 -17.29 26.39
CA SER A 55 26.32 -17.93 27.31
C SER A 55 24.88 -17.56 26.97
N HIS A 56 24.06 -18.55 26.63
CA HIS A 56 22.63 -18.38 26.39
C HIS A 56 21.87 -18.56 27.72
N PRO A 57 20.68 -17.93 27.90
CA PRO A 57 19.86 -18.08 29.11
C PRO A 57 19.46 -19.54 29.42
N GLU A 58 19.59 -20.41 28.42
CA GLU A 58 19.31 -21.84 28.42
C GLU A 58 20.40 -22.65 29.14
N ASP A 59 21.61 -22.10 29.25
CA ASP A 59 22.82 -22.78 29.75
C ASP A 59 22.98 -22.68 31.29
N ALA A 60 22.02 -22.06 31.99
CA ALA A 60 22.03 -22.01 33.45
C ALA A 60 21.69 -23.39 34.05
N PRO A 61 22.36 -23.83 35.15
CA PRO A 61 21.99 -25.07 35.84
C PRO A 61 20.59 -24.93 36.48
N GLY A 62 19.55 -25.27 35.72
CA GLY A 62 18.15 -25.09 36.12
C GLY A 62 17.18 -24.77 34.97
N GLY A 63 17.42 -25.32 33.77
CA GLY A 63 16.69 -25.01 32.53
C GLY A 63 15.16 -24.90 32.67
N PHE A 64 14.64 -23.85 32.02
CA PHE A 64 13.23 -23.57 31.68
C PHE A 64 12.17 -23.93 32.73
N GLN A 65 12.14 -23.21 33.85
CA GLN A 65 10.94 -23.14 34.70
C GLN A 65 9.97 -22.09 34.15
N GLY A 66 8.92 -22.58 33.47
CA GLY A 66 7.74 -21.79 33.15
C GLY A 66 7.15 -21.19 34.42
N TYR A 67 7.08 -19.86 34.48
CA TYR A 67 6.47 -19.15 35.61
C TYR A 67 4.95 -19.25 35.51
N ASN A 68 4.43 -20.38 35.97
CA ASN A 68 3.05 -20.56 36.39
C ASN A 68 2.92 -19.98 37.81
N ASN A 69 2.42 -18.74 37.94
CA ASN A 69 2.09 -18.19 39.24
C ASN A 69 0.60 -18.34 39.50
N GLY A 70 0.23 -19.45 40.13
CA GLY A 70 -1.09 -19.63 40.73
C GLY A 70 -1.13 -19.02 42.13
N TYR A 71 -2.00 -18.04 42.32
CA TYR A 71 -2.65 -17.80 43.61
C TYR A 71 -4.14 -18.13 43.46
N ASN A 72 -4.59 -19.04 44.31
CA ASN A 72 -5.93 -19.60 44.38
C ASN A 72 -6.87 -18.68 45.18
N SER A 73 -8.06 -18.40 44.65
CA SER A 73 -9.36 -18.56 45.34
C SER A 73 -10.50 -17.89 44.56
N GLY A 74 -11.52 -18.67 44.13
CA GLY A 74 -12.77 -18.10 43.60
C GLY A 74 -13.57 -18.94 42.61
N GLN A 75 -14.02 -20.13 43.02
CA GLN A 75 -15.33 -20.75 42.77
C GLN A 75 -16.17 -20.32 41.52
N GLY A 76 -16.44 -21.25 40.59
CA GLY A 76 -17.54 -21.08 39.62
C GLY A 76 -17.47 -21.97 38.37
N SER A 77 -18.28 -23.03 38.37
CA SER A 77 -18.56 -24.04 37.34
C SER A 77 -19.00 -23.55 35.94
N GLY A 78 -18.55 -24.22 34.87
CA GLY A 78 -19.16 -24.16 33.53
C GLY A 78 -18.42 -24.99 32.46
N GLN A 79 -19.05 -26.08 32.00
CA GLN A 79 -18.58 -27.12 31.06
C GLN A 79 -18.40 -26.60 29.62
N GLY A 80 -17.44 -27.20 28.88
CA GLY A 80 -17.09 -26.82 27.50
C GLY A 80 -17.81 -27.56 26.37
N TYR A 81 -17.45 -27.23 25.12
CA TYR A 81 -17.59 -28.02 23.89
C TYR A 81 -16.49 -27.59 22.88
N GLY A 82 -15.89 -28.57 22.18
CA GLY A 82 -14.87 -28.43 21.10
C GLY A 82 -15.44 -27.81 19.80
N GLU A 83 -14.73 -27.61 18.69
CA GLU A 83 -13.54 -28.23 18.06
C GLU A 83 -12.99 -27.27 16.96
N PRO A 84 -11.92 -27.58 16.18
CA PRO A 84 -10.94 -26.63 15.63
C PRO A 84 -11.20 -26.19 14.17
N TYR A 85 -10.69 -25.00 13.82
CA TYR A 85 -10.37 -24.63 12.43
C TYR A 85 -9.00 -23.92 12.36
N PRO A 86 -8.05 -24.40 11.55
CA PRO A 86 -6.78 -23.73 11.36
C PRO A 86 -6.91 -22.70 10.24
N TYR A 87 -6.94 -21.41 10.58
CA TYR A 87 -6.61 -20.36 9.62
C TYR A 87 -5.38 -19.61 10.10
N GLN A 88 -4.23 -20.18 9.75
CA GLN A 88 -2.93 -19.56 9.91
C GLN A 88 -2.76 -18.51 8.80
N ASN A 89 -3.08 -17.25 9.12
CA ASN A 89 -2.39 -16.13 8.51
C ASN A 89 -2.20 -15.05 9.58
N SER A 90 -0.95 -14.90 9.95
CA SER A 90 -0.53 -14.31 11.22
C SER A 90 -0.48 -12.79 11.13
N TYR A 91 -1.58 -12.13 11.47
CA TYR A 91 -1.52 -10.84 12.16
C TYR A 91 -1.22 -11.13 13.64
N GLN A 92 -0.02 -11.68 13.91
CA GLN A 92 0.43 -11.91 15.29
C GLN A 92 0.78 -10.57 15.91
N GLY A 93 0.07 -10.29 17.01
CA GLY A 93 0.04 -8.99 17.64
C GLY A 93 1.39 -8.51 18.15
N TYR A 94 1.62 -7.22 17.97
CA TYR A 94 2.10 -6.44 19.10
C TYR A 94 0.96 -6.42 20.12
N GLY A 95 1.23 -6.92 21.32
CA GLY A 95 0.29 -6.89 22.43
C GLY A 95 -0.29 -5.49 22.63
N ALA A 96 -1.39 -5.42 23.36
CA ALA A 96 -1.94 -4.18 23.90
C ALA A 96 -0.93 -3.52 24.88
N SER A 97 0.22 -3.10 24.37
CA SER A 97 1.12 -2.19 25.06
C SER A 97 0.43 -0.85 25.02
N GLN A 98 0.01 -0.38 26.19
CA GLN A 98 -0.36 1.01 26.43
C GLN A 98 0.76 1.89 25.86
N GLN A 99 0.56 2.41 24.65
CA GLN A 99 1.47 3.38 24.08
C GLN A 99 1.20 4.70 24.79
N GLN A 100 2.24 5.18 25.47
CA GLN A 100 2.25 6.39 26.27
C GLN A 100 1.70 7.58 25.46
N GLY A 101 0.47 7.98 25.75
CA GLY A 101 -0.21 9.13 25.14
C GLY A 101 -1.28 8.79 24.08
N GLY A 102 -1.50 7.52 23.76
CA GLY A 102 -2.58 7.05 22.88
C GLY A 102 -3.66 6.27 23.65
N GLY A 103 -4.91 6.31 23.18
CA GLY A 103 -6.00 5.55 23.78
C GLY A 103 -5.74 4.03 23.77
N LEU A 104 -6.47 3.27 24.60
CA LEU A 104 -6.41 1.80 24.58
C LEU A 104 -6.69 1.28 23.16
N LEU A 105 -5.90 0.31 22.70
CA LEU A 105 -6.05 -0.32 21.39
C LEU A 105 -6.50 -1.77 21.56
N GLU A 106 -7.34 -2.25 20.64
CA GLU A 106 -7.76 -3.65 20.54
C GLU A 106 -7.50 -4.18 19.11
N PRO A 107 -7.29 -5.49 18.93
CA PRO A 107 -7.11 -6.07 17.60
C PRO A 107 -8.41 -6.00 16.79
N GLY A 108 -8.29 -5.71 15.50
CA GLY A 108 -9.42 -5.72 14.57
C GLY A 108 -10.06 -7.10 14.49
N SER A 109 -11.38 -7.15 14.41
CA SER A 109 -12.16 -8.40 14.42
C SER A 109 -12.17 -9.16 13.09
N GLY A 110 -11.54 -8.61 12.04
CA GLY A 110 -11.64 -9.08 10.66
C GLY A 110 -12.97 -8.72 9.98
N LYS A 111 -13.93 -8.18 10.73
CA LYS A 111 -15.26 -7.75 10.26
C LYS A 111 -15.37 -6.24 10.33
N VAL A 112 -16.01 -5.67 9.31
CA VAL A 112 -16.20 -4.22 9.20
C VAL A 112 -17.39 -3.74 10.03
N ASP A 113 -17.14 -2.75 10.87
CA ASP A 113 -18.15 -1.89 11.50
C ASP A 113 -18.00 -0.46 10.97
N LEU A 114 -18.88 -0.11 10.03
CA LEU A 114 -18.89 1.18 9.35
C LEU A 114 -19.21 2.33 10.29
N MET A 115 -20.18 2.15 11.19
CA MET A 115 -20.62 3.23 12.06
C MET A 115 -19.49 3.62 13.02
N ARG A 116 -18.81 2.61 13.58
CA ARG A 116 -17.63 2.83 14.42
C ARG A 116 -16.51 3.52 13.65
N ALA A 117 -16.22 3.10 12.42
CA ALA A 117 -15.19 3.72 11.60
C ALA A 117 -15.51 5.18 11.23
N ILE A 118 -16.76 5.47 10.85
CA ILE A 118 -17.20 6.84 10.51
C ILE A 118 -17.12 7.74 11.75
N ARG A 119 -17.67 7.29 12.88
CA ARG A 119 -17.60 8.05 14.15
C ARG A 119 -16.16 8.33 14.54
N PHE A 120 -15.29 7.32 14.43
CA PHE A 120 -13.86 7.49 14.65
C PHE A 120 -13.27 8.55 13.72
N GLY A 121 -13.52 8.47 12.41
CA GLY A 121 -12.97 9.39 11.42
C GLY A 121 -13.30 10.86 11.73
N PHE A 122 -14.56 11.15 12.06
CA PHE A 122 -14.97 12.49 12.50
C PHE A 122 -14.32 12.87 13.83
N LYS A 123 -14.36 12.01 14.84
CA LYS A 123 -13.76 12.26 16.16
C LYS A 123 -12.27 12.58 16.04
N ALA A 124 -11.53 11.79 15.27
CA ALA A 124 -10.09 11.94 15.07
C ALA A 124 -9.74 13.22 14.29
N THR A 125 -10.56 13.59 13.29
CA THR A 125 -10.41 14.86 12.54
C THR A 125 -10.48 16.06 13.48
N PHE A 126 -11.45 16.08 14.40
CA PHE A 126 -11.61 17.18 15.36
C PHE A 126 -10.72 17.08 16.60
N ALA A 127 -10.15 15.90 16.90
CA ALA A 127 -9.20 15.73 17.99
C ALA A 127 -7.82 16.33 17.66
N ASN A 128 -7.45 16.40 16.37
CA ASN A 128 -6.24 17.06 15.89
C ASN A 128 -6.53 17.93 14.65
N PRO A 129 -7.29 19.04 14.83
CA PRO A 129 -7.80 19.83 13.71
C PRO A 129 -6.69 20.59 12.99
N VAL A 130 -5.58 20.90 13.69
CA VAL A 130 -4.41 21.52 13.06
C VAL A 130 -3.84 20.62 11.99
N VAL A 131 -3.66 19.32 12.27
CA VAL A 131 -3.10 18.41 11.26
C VAL A 131 -4.14 18.07 10.19
N TRP A 132 -5.37 17.78 10.59
CA TRP A 132 -6.37 17.24 9.66
C TRP A 132 -7.15 18.30 8.88
N ILE A 133 -7.66 19.33 9.55
CA ILE A 133 -8.47 20.38 8.90
C ILE A 133 -7.54 21.38 8.21
N LEU A 134 -6.61 22.00 8.95
CA LEU A 134 -5.68 22.96 8.34
C LEU A 134 -4.74 22.28 7.33
N GLY A 135 -4.31 21.04 7.59
CA GLY A 135 -3.56 20.25 6.58
C GLY A 135 -4.35 20.04 5.29
N THR A 136 -5.65 19.75 5.37
CA THR A 136 -6.52 19.64 4.17
C THR A 136 -6.66 20.97 3.44
N VAL A 137 -6.80 22.09 4.15
CA VAL A 137 -6.84 23.44 3.54
C VAL A 137 -5.54 23.74 2.80
N VAL A 138 -4.39 23.55 3.48
CA VAL A 138 -3.07 23.83 2.91
C VAL A 138 -2.79 22.93 1.71
N LEU A 139 -3.08 21.63 1.82
CA LEU A 139 -2.90 20.68 0.73
C LEU A 139 -3.83 20.99 -0.45
N GLY A 140 -5.10 21.32 -0.18
CA GLY A 140 -6.06 21.73 -1.21
C GLY A 140 -5.61 22.98 -1.96
N LEU A 141 -5.16 24.01 -1.24
CA LEU A 141 -4.59 25.22 -1.85
C LEU A 141 -3.35 24.89 -2.69
N ALA A 142 -2.45 24.05 -2.17
CA ALA A 142 -1.26 23.63 -2.88
C ALA A 142 -1.60 22.89 -4.18
N VAL A 143 -2.59 21.98 -4.15
CA VAL A 143 -3.09 21.29 -5.36
C VAL A 143 -3.68 22.28 -6.35
N VAL A 144 -4.50 23.24 -5.91
CA VAL A 144 -5.05 24.28 -6.81
C VAL A 144 -3.95 25.11 -7.46
N ILE A 145 -2.94 25.53 -6.68
CA ILE A 145 -1.80 26.30 -7.19
C ILE A 145 -0.98 25.45 -8.17
N LEU A 146 -0.65 24.20 -7.82
CA LEU A 146 0.11 23.30 -8.69
C LEU A 146 -0.63 23.01 -9.99
N SER A 147 -1.94 22.77 -9.94
CA SER A 147 -2.78 22.58 -11.13
C SER A 147 -2.83 23.85 -11.99
N GLY A 148 -2.93 25.03 -11.39
CA GLY A 148 -2.91 26.31 -12.11
C GLY A 148 -1.57 26.55 -12.80
N ILE A 149 -0.45 26.30 -12.12
CA ILE A 149 0.91 26.37 -12.70
C ILE A 149 1.07 25.33 -13.81
N GLY A 150 0.63 24.09 -13.59
CA GLY A 150 0.68 23.02 -14.57
C GLY A 150 -0.12 23.35 -15.84
N GLY A 151 -1.33 23.88 -15.69
CA GLY A 151 -2.15 24.33 -16.80
C GLY A 151 -1.53 25.51 -17.56
N TYR A 152 -0.99 26.50 -16.86
CA TYR A 152 -0.28 27.61 -17.48
C TYR A 152 0.99 27.16 -18.23
N LEU A 153 1.76 26.24 -17.65
CA LEU A 153 2.95 25.68 -18.29
C LEU A 153 2.59 24.85 -19.52
N ALA A 154 1.53 24.04 -19.45
CA ALA A 154 1.02 23.28 -20.59
C ALA A 154 0.64 24.22 -21.75
N TYR A 155 -0.14 25.26 -21.45
CA TYR A 155 -0.50 26.30 -22.43
C TYR A 155 0.72 27.04 -22.98
N SER A 156 1.72 27.33 -22.14
CA SER A 156 2.93 28.06 -22.58
C SER A 156 3.82 27.23 -23.51
N LEU A 157 3.88 25.91 -23.29
CA LEU A 157 4.66 24.98 -24.11
C LEU A 157 3.99 24.70 -25.45
N ASP A 158 2.65 24.63 -25.47
CA ASP A 158 1.87 24.44 -26.68
C ASP A 158 0.53 25.21 -26.59
N PRO A 159 0.51 26.48 -27.02
CA PRO A 159 -0.71 27.29 -26.98
C PRO A 159 -1.84 26.73 -27.87
N THR A 160 -1.50 25.85 -28.82
CA THR A 160 -2.42 25.21 -29.76
C THR A 160 -2.91 23.83 -29.30
N ALA A 161 -2.24 23.20 -28.33
CA ALA A 161 -2.64 21.89 -27.78
C ALA A 161 -4.05 21.90 -27.21
N ALA A 162 -4.46 22.99 -26.55
CA ALA A 162 -5.81 23.11 -25.98
C ALA A 162 -6.94 23.08 -27.04
N SER A 163 -6.61 23.36 -28.30
CA SER A 163 -7.52 23.33 -29.46
C SER A 163 -7.31 22.12 -30.37
N ALA A 164 -6.28 21.30 -30.14
CA ALA A 164 -5.98 20.14 -30.96
C ALA A 164 -6.75 18.92 -30.43
N THR A 165 -7.94 18.68 -30.98
CA THR A 165 -8.86 17.59 -30.61
C THR A 165 -8.29 16.17 -30.81
N SER A 166 -7.03 15.98 -31.21
CA SER A 166 -6.56 14.69 -31.74
C SER A 166 -5.06 14.39 -31.61
N GLY A 167 -4.32 15.10 -30.73
CA GLY A 167 -2.87 14.90 -30.58
C GLY A 167 -2.47 14.54 -29.15
N ILE A 168 -1.67 13.48 -28.98
CA ILE A 168 -0.95 13.24 -27.73
C ILE A 168 0.24 14.21 -27.69
N SER A 169 0.13 15.31 -26.94
CA SER A 169 1.25 16.24 -26.77
C SER A 169 2.31 15.64 -25.87
N THR A 170 3.57 15.64 -26.32
CA THR A 170 4.70 15.17 -25.50
C THR A 170 4.85 16.02 -24.24
N GLY A 171 4.59 17.34 -24.33
CA GLY A 171 4.62 18.23 -23.18
C GLY A 171 3.53 17.91 -22.16
N GLU A 172 2.34 17.57 -22.62
CA GLU A 172 1.21 17.18 -21.77
C GLU A 172 1.44 15.83 -21.08
N ILE A 173 2.03 14.85 -21.78
CA ILE A 173 2.47 13.60 -21.15
C ILE A 173 3.46 13.89 -20.02
N ILE A 174 4.48 14.72 -20.26
CA ILE A 174 5.49 15.03 -19.25
C ILE A 174 4.85 15.68 -18.01
N ILE A 175 3.97 16.66 -18.20
CA ILE A 175 3.26 17.33 -17.09
C ILE A 175 2.38 16.35 -16.31
N ASN A 176 1.66 15.46 -17.01
CA ASN A 176 0.82 14.44 -16.39
C ASN A 176 1.65 13.43 -15.59
N VAL A 177 2.80 12.99 -16.11
CA VAL A 177 3.72 12.08 -15.39
C VAL A 177 4.27 12.75 -14.13
N ILE A 178 4.71 14.01 -14.22
CA ILE A 178 5.20 14.76 -13.06
C ILE A 178 4.09 14.91 -12.01
N SER A 179 2.88 15.26 -12.45
CA SER A 179 1.71 15.40 -11.58
C SER A 179 1.35 14.08 -10.89
N ALA A 180 1.43 12.95 -11.59
CA ALA A 180 1.22 11.63 -11.03
C ALA A 180 2.27 11.28 -9.97
N VAL A 181 3.56 11.55 -10.23
CA VAL A 181 4.64 11.31 -9.26
C VAL A 181 4.44 12.15 -7.99
N VAL A 182 4.12 13.43 -8.13
CA VAL A 182 3.81 14.32 -6.99
C VAL A 182 2.58 13.82 -6.24
N GLY A 183 1.53 13.43 -6.95
CA GLY A 183 0.31 12.86 -6.37
C GLY A 183 0.56 11.59 -5.57
N PHE A 184 1.39 10.67 -6.08
CA PHE A 184 1.79 9.46 -5.37
C PHE A 184 2.57 9.79 -4.10
N ALA A 185 3.56 10.70 -4.17
CA ALA A 185 4.33 11.12 -3.01
C ALA A 185 3.44 11.71 -1.91
N ILE A 186 2.52 12.61 -2.27
CA ILE A 186 1.52 13.18 -1.36
C ILE A 186 0.66 12.08 -0.75
N SER A 187 0.10 11.19 -1.57
CA SER A 187 -0.79 10.12 -1.12
C SER A 187 -0.11 9.21 -0.10
N ILE A 188 1.14 8.80 -0.35
CA ILE A 188 1.94 7.97 0.55
C ILE A 188 2.17 8.67 1.89
N CYS A 189 2.50 9.97 1.87
CA CYS A 189 2.73 10.74 3.09
C CYS A 189 1.44 10.89 3.92
N VAL A 190 0.32 11.22 3.27
CA VAL A 190 -1.00 11.36 3.92
C VAL A 190 -1.46 10.02 4.51
N MET A 191 -1.27 8.93 3.77
CA MET A 191 -1.61 7.59 4.24
C MET A 191 -0.83 7.21 5.49
N ARG A 192 0.46 7.57 5.57
CA ARG A 192 1.28 7.36 6.78
C ARG A 192 0.70 8.08 7.99
N GLY A 193 0.34 9.35 7.85
CA GLY A 193 -0.29 10.12 8.94
C GLY A 193 -1.65 9.55 9.35
N ALA A 194 -2.44 9.05 8.39
CA ALA A 194 -3.72 8.43 8.67
C ALA A 194 -3.56 7.11 9.45
N LEU A 195 -2.65 6.22 9.02
CA LEU A 195 -2.30 4.97 9.72
C LEU A 195 -1.88 5.25 11.16
N LEU A 196 -0.94 6.19 11.37
CA LEU A 196 -0.48 6.53 12.72
C LEU A 196 -1.60 7.05 13.63
N THR A 197 -2.55 7.82 13.08
CA THR A 197 -3.69 8.33 13.84
C THR A 197 -4.64 7.22 14.27
N VAL A 198 -4.92 6.26 13.38
CA VAL A 198 -5.73 5.08 13.73
C VAL A 198 -5.02 4.19 14.74
N ASP A 199 -3.69 4.12 14.66
CA ASP A 199 -2.87 3.39 15.63
C ASP A 199 -2.75 4.11 16.99
N GLY A 200 -3.52 5.19 17.21
CA GLY A 200 -3.60 5.89 18.49
C GLY A 200 -2.49 6.94 18.72
N ASN A 201 -1.62 7.18 17.74
CA ASN A 201 -0.55 8.16 17.87
C ASN A 201 -1.07 9.59 17.64
N LYS A 202 -0.58 10.55 18.43
CA LYS A 202 -0.80 11.98 18.16
C LYS A 202 0.14 12.44 17.05
N VAL A 203 -0.36 12.41 15.82
CA VAL A 203 0.42 12.70 14.62
C VAL A 203 0.83 14.17 14.53
N ARG A 204 2.07 14.41 14.10
CA ARG A 204 2.66 15.72 13.78
C ARG A 204 3.01 15.75 12.30
N TYR A 205 3.16 16.94 11.72
CA TYR A 205 3.51 17.07 10.30
C TYR A 205 4.79 16.32 9.88
N ALA A 206 5.79 16.24 10.77
CA ALA A 206 7.02 15.51 10.49
C ALA A 206 6.81 13.99 10.29
N ASP A 207 5.76 13.42 10.88
CA ASP A 207 5.49 11.98 10.83
C ASP A 207 4.96 11.53 9.46
N PHE A 208 4.34 12.45 8.70
CA PHE A 208 3.87 12.21 7.34
C PHE A 208 5.03 11.91 6.37
N PHE A 209 6.19 12.54 6.61
CA PHE A 209 7.39 12.39 5.78
C PHE A 209 8.27 11.22 6.20
N ARG A 210 7.76 10.32 7.04
CA ARG A 210 8.42 9.05 7.42
C ARG A 210 7.58 7.85 6.96
N PRO A 211 7.24 7.74 5.66
CA PRO A 211 6.50 6.60 5.17
C PRO A 211 7.35 5.33 5.22
N ILE A 212 6.68 4.20 5.44
CA ILE A 212 7.29 2.88 5.42
C ILE A 212 6.90 2.18 4.11
N ASN A 213 7.75 1.26 3.66
CA ASN A 213 7.49 0.40 2.49
C ASN A 213 7.12 1.16 1.18
N VAL A 214 7.70 2.35 1.00
CA VAL A 214 7.44 3.24 -0.14
C VAL A 214 7.59 2.53 -1.49
N GLY A 215 8.63 1.73 -1.67
CA GLY A 215 8.89 1.05 -2.95
C GLY A 215 7.75 0.13 -3.38
N GLN A 216 7.24 -0.71 -2.47
CA GLN A 216 6.14 -1.62 -2.77
C GLN A 216 4.82 -0.86 -2.97
N THR A 217 4.59 0.20 -2.19
CA THR A 217 3.42 1.05 -2.37
C THR A 217 3.43 1.78 -3.72
N VAL A 218 4.58 2.30 -4.14
CA VAL A 218 4.74 2.96 -5.45
C VAL A 218 4.52 1.95 -6.59
N ILE A 219 5.08 0.75 -6.51
CA ILE A 219 4.85 -0.29 -7.53
C ILE A 219 3.36 -0.57 -7.67
N LEU A 220 2.65 -0.73 -6.55
CA LEU A 220 1.21 -0.98 -6.57
C LEU A 220 0.42 0.21 -7.12
N MET A 221 0.78 1.45 -6.75
CA MET A 221 0.18 2.67 -7.29
C MET A 221 0.39 2.80 -8.79
N ILE A 222 1.58 2.43 -9.31
CA ILE A 222 1.86 2.41 -10.76
C ILE A 222 0.95 1.38 -11.45
N VAL A 223 0.86 0.16 -10.93
CA VAL A 223 0.00 -0.88 -11.51
C VAL A 223 -1.47 -0.43 -11.55
N LEU A 224 -1.98 0.08 -10.42
CA LEU A 224 -3.35 0.61 -10.34
C LEU A 224 -3.55 1.84 -11.24
N GLY A 225 -2.54 2.70 -11.36
CA GLY A 225 -2.53 3.87 -12.23
C GLY A 225 -2.59 3.51 -13.72
N VAL A 226 -1.83 2.49 -14.15
CA VAL A 226 -1.87 1.99 -15.53
C VAL A 226 -3.23 1.38 -15.85
N ILE A 227 -3.76 0.54 -14.96
CA ILE A 227 -5.10 -0.05 -15.13
C ILE A 227 -6.17 1.05 -15.17
N GLY A 228 -6.10 1.99 -14.23
CA GLY A 228 -6.99 3.15 -14.17
C GLY A 228 -6.91 4.04 -15.40
N GLY A 229 -5.71 4.24 -15.96
CA GLY A 229 -5.49 4.98 -17.20
C GLY A 229 -6.12 4.30 -18.41
N ILE A 230 -5.97 2.98 -18.55
CA ILE A 230 -6.61 2.20 -19.63
C ILE A 230 -8.14 2.29 -19.54
N VAL A 231 -8.69 2.10 -18.33
CA VAL A 231 -10.13 2.27 -18.08
C VAL A 231 -10.56 3.71 -18.37
N GLY A 232 -9.76 4.69 -17.98
CA GLY A 232 -9.99 6.11 -18.23
C GLY A 232 -10.08 6.44 -19.71
N ILE A 233 -9.17 5.93 -20.55
CA ILE A 233 -9.23 6.09 -22.00
C ILE A 233 -10.54 5.53 -22.56
N ALA A 234 -10.94 4.33 -22.14
CA ALA A 234 -12.21 3.74 -22.58
C ALA A 234 -13.42 4.60 -22.16
N VAL A 235 -13.41 5.15 -20.94
CA VAL A 235 -14.45 6.08 -20.46
C VAL A 235 -14.44 7.36 -21.28
N THR A 236 -13.29 7.97 -21.56
CA THR A 236 -13.20 9.22 -22.34
C THR A 236 -13.74 9.03 -23.75
N MET A 237 -13.38 7.94 -24.43
CA MET A 237 -13.91 7.61 -25.76
C MET A 237 -15.43 7.46 -25.72
N LEU A 238 -15.95 6.75 -24.71
CA LEU A 238 -17.39 6.59 -24.53
C LEU A 238 -18.10 7.91 -24.25
N THR A 239 -17.50 8.78 -23.43
CA THR A 239 -18.08 10.08 -23.08
C THR A 239 -18.08 11.07 -24.25
N GLY A 240 -17.08 11.00 -25.12
CA GLY A 240 -16.99 11.85 -26.33
C GLY A 240 -18.13 11.59 -27.32
N GLU A 241 -18.65 10.36 -27.33
CA GLU A 241 -19.76 9.94 -28.19
C GLU A 241 -21.15 10.20 -27.58
N MET A 242 -21.24 10.65 -26.32
CA MET A 242 -22.54 10.84 -25.63
C MET A 242 -23.34 12.02 -26.17
N VAL A 243 -22.64 13.06 -26.62
CA VAL A 243 -23.23 14.30 -27.12
C VAL A 243 -22.65 14.58 -28.49
N VAL A 244 -23.50 14.56 -29.51
CA VAL A 244 -23.12 14.86 -30.88
C VAL A 244 -23.72 16.21 -31.23
N VAL A 245 -22.88 17.14 -31.68
CA VAL A 245 -23.32 18.44 -32.17
C VAL A 245 -23.42 18.35 -33.68
N ASP A 246 -24.65 18.43 -34.20
CA ASP A 246 -24.87 18.56 -35.63
C ASP A 246 -24.69 20.02 -36.02
N GLU A 247 -23.50 20.32 -36.56
CA GLU A 247 -23.12 21.66 -37.01
C GLU A 247 -24.00 22.17 -38.17
N THR A 248 -24.63 21.26 -38.94
CA THR A 248 -25.43 21.64 -40.12
C THR A 248 -26.78 22.21 -39.73
N VAL A 249 -27.36 21.75 -38.62
CA VAL A 249 -28.65 22.21 -38.10
C VAL A 249 -28.53 22.93 -36.75
N SER A 250 -27.31 23.11 -36.24
CA SER A 250 -27.05 23.65 -34.89
C SER A 250 -27.84 22.90 -33.81
N ALA A 251 -28.01 21.60 -33.97
CA ALA A 251 -28.73 20.74 -33.05
C ALA A 251 -27.76 19.97 -32.15
N VAL A 252 -28.14 19.77 -30.91
CA VAL A 252 -27.40 18.93 -29.97
C VAL A 252 -28.21 17.66 -29.77
N GLU A 253 -27.65 16.54 -30.20
CA GLU A 253 -28.26 15.22 -30.05
C GLU A 253 -27.55 14.43 -28.95
N VAL A 254 -28.34 13.71 -28.15
CA VAL A 254 -27.82 12.81 -27.12
C VAL A 254 -27.84 11.39 -27.69
N ASN A 255 -26.67 10.77 -27.74
CA ASN A 255 -26.56 9.37 -28.10
C ASN A 255 -26.99 8.51 -26.91
N ASN A 256 -28.26 8.13 -26.90
CA ASN A 256 -28.85 7.30 -25.84
C ASN A 256 -28.11 5.95 -25.65
N GLY A 257 -27.49 5.42 -26.71
CA GLY A 257 -26.69 4.19 -26.64
C GLY A 257 -25.39 4.39 -25.88
N ALA A 258 -24.62 5.43 -26.22
CA ALA A 258 -23.40 5.80 -25.51
C ALA A 258 -23.69 6.18 -24.05
N LEU A 259 -24.76 6.93 -23.81
CA LEU A 259 -25.21 7.30 -22.46
C LEU A 259 -25.59 6.06 -21.63
N GLY A 260 -26.33 5.11 -22.21
CA GLY A 260 -26.68 3.84 -21.55
C GLY A 260 -25.44 3.01 -21.21
N MET A 261 -24.52 2.86 -22.17
CA MET A 261 -23.23 2.17 -21.94
C MET A 261 -22.41 2.85 -20.85
N PHE A 262 -22.41 4.19 -20.79
CA PHE A 262 -21.69 4.94 -19.76
C PHE A 262 -22.21 4.61 -18.37
N PHE A 263 -23.53 4.61 -18.17
CA PHE A 263 -24.12 4.24 -16.88
C PHE A 263 -23.86 2.79 -16.50
N ILE A 264 -23.90 1.87 -17.47
CA ILE A 264 -23.57 0.46 -17.21
C ILE A 264 -22.10 0.32 -16.79
N LEU A 265 -21.17 0.93 -17.51
CA LEU A 265 -19.75 0.90 -17.18
C LEU A 265 -19.49 1.54 -15.82
N PHE A 266 -20.07 2.70 -15.56
CA PHE A 266 -19.95 3.39 -14.27
C PHE A 266 -20.47 2.52 -13.12
N PHE A 267 -21.62 1.88 -13.31
CA PHE A 267 -22.19 0.97 -12.32
C PHE A 267 -21.28 -0.25 -12.07
N LEU A 268 -20.70 -0.85 -13.12
CA LEU A 268 -19.74 -1.95 -12.98
C LEU A 268 -18.47 -1.51 -12.24
N LEU A 269 -17.91 -0.35 -12.58
CA LEU A 269 -16.74 0.22 -11.91
C LEU A 269 -17.04 0.52 -10.44
N PHE A 270 -18.24 1.02 -10.14
CA PHE A 270 -18.71 1.23 -8.77
C PHE A 270 -18.79 -0.08 -7.98
N LEU A 271 -19.32 -1.16 -8.57
CA LEU A 271 -19.37 -2.48 -7.92
C LEU A 271 -17.97 -3.07 -7.70
N ILE A 272 -17.04 -2.86 -8.62
CA ILE A 272 -15.67 -3.43 -8.54
C ILE A 272 -14.77 -2.61 -7.60
N ASN A 273 -15.00 -1.30 -7.45
CA ASN A 273 -14.15 -0.38 -6.68
C ASN A 273 -13.78 -0.88 -5.26
N PRO A 274 -14.74 -1.38 -4.44
CA PRO A 274 -14.45 -1.90 -3.09
C PRO A 274 -13.41 -3.03 -3.05
N LEU A 275 -13.25 -3.77 -4.15
CA LEU A 275 -12.37 -4.94 -4.20
C LEU A 275 -10.88 -4.58 -4.25
N TYR A 276 -10.54 -3.36 -4.68
CA TYR A 276 -9.14 -2.91 -4.82
C TYR A 276 -8.80 -1.64 -4.04
N SER A 277 -9.80 -0.88 -3.58
CA SER A 277 -9.60 0.42 -2.90
C SER A 277 -8.72 0.33 -1.65
N TYR A 278 -8.63 -0.85 -1.03
CA TYR A 278 -7.84 -1.06 0.19
C TYR A 278 -6.42 -1.59 -0.03
N TRP A 279 -6.05 -2.03 -1.24
CA TRP A 279 -4.77 -2.71 -1.48
C TRP A 279 -3.55 -1.85 -1.13
N ILE A 280 -3.64 -0.54 -1.39
CA ILE A 280 -2.54 0.40 -1.12
C ILE A 280 -2.24 0.46 0.38
N TYR A 281 -3.26 0.42 1.25
CA TYR A 281 -3.07 0.45 2.70
C TYR A 281 -2.32 -0.80 3.21
N TYR A 282 -2.58 -1.98 2.65
CA TYR A 282 -1.84 -3.20 2.99
C TYR A 282 -0.33 -3.07 2.68
N THR A 283 0.04 -2.41 1.56
CA THR A 283 1.46 -2.14 1.29
C THR A 283 2.02 -1.05 2.19
N ALA A 284 1.29 0.06 2.35
CA ALA A 284 1.76 1.25 3.07
C ALA A 284 1.91 1.00 4.57
N ASP A 285 1.25 -0.03 5.10
CA ASP A 285 1.41 -0.48 6.48
C ASP A 285 2.69 -1.31 6.71
N GLY A 286 3.42 -1.67 5.65
CA GLY A 286 4.73 -2.29 5.74
C GLY A 286 4.76 -3.81 5.87
N HIS A 287 3.60 -4.46 5.98
CA HIS A 287 3.50 -5.92 6.17
C HIS A 287 3.43 -6.71 4.85
N HIS A 288 3.21 -6.04 3.71
CA HIS A 288 2.96 -6.70 2.43
C HIS A 288 3.80 -6.11 1.28
N THR A 289 4.27 -6.99 0.40
CA THR A 289 4.70 -6.61 -0.96
C THR A 289 3.49 -6.30 -1.84
N ALA A 290 3.68 -5.61 -2.96
CA ALA A 290 2.59 -5.21 -3.87
C ALA A 290 1.68 -6.38 -4.28
N GLY A 291 2.27 -7.52 -4.67
CA GLY A 291 1.50 -8.71 -5.06
C GLY A 291 0.77 -9.38 -3.90
N SER A 292 1.40 -9.48 -2.73
CA SER A 292 0.74 -10.05 -1.54
C SER A 292 -0.36 -9.13 -1.00
N ALA A 293 -0.19 -7.81 -1.10
CA ALA A 293 -1.18 -6.82 -0.71
C ALA A 293 -2.45 -6.90 -1.58
N ALA A 294 -2.28 -7.05 -2.90
CA ALA A 294 -3.42 -7.23 -3.79
C ALA A 294 -4.21 -8.51 -3.48
N ARG A 295 -3.52 -9.64 -3.24
CA ARG A 295 -4.16 -10.92 -2.91
C ARG A 295 -4.88 -10.88 -1.55
N THR A 296 -4.18 -10.43 -0.50
CA THR A 296 -4.74 -10.34 0.85
C THR A 296 -5.86 -9.32 0.90
N GLY A 297 -5.64 -8.12 0.34
CA GLY A 297 -6.64 -7.06 0.29
C GLY A 297 -7.87 -7.46 -0.49
N PHE A 298 -7.74 -8.17 -1.62
CA PHE A 298 -8.87 -8.70 -2.38
C PHE A 298 -9.68 -9.71 -1.56
N LYS A 299 -9.00 -10.64 -0.88
CA LYS A 299 -9.66 -11.64 -0.03
C LYS A 299 -10.42 -10.99 1.14
N ASP A 300 -9.79 -10.05 1.83
CA ASP A 300 -10.40 -9.36 2.96
C ASP A 300 -11.55 -8.43 2.52
N ALA A 301 -11.41 -7.81 1.35
CA ALA A 301 -12.47 -7.03 0.72
C ALA A 301 -13.66 -7.90 0.32
N LEU A 302 -13.44 -9.08 -0.28
CA LEU A 302 -14.52 -10.02 -0.60
C LEU A 302 -15.28 -10.47 0.65
N ARG A 303 -14.58 -10.75 1.76
CA ARG A 303 -15.20 -11.14 3.03
C ARG A 303 -16.13 -10.05 3.58
N ASN A 304 -15.81 -8.79 3.34
CA ASN A 304 -16.54 -7.63 3.85
C ASN A 304 -17.29 -6.86 2.76
N TYR A 305 -17.41 -7.43 1.56
CA TYR A 305 -17.87 -6.75 0.35
C TYR A 305 -19.18 -5.95 0.51
N PRO A 306 -20.27 -6.50 1.11
CA PRO A 306 -21.51 -5.73 1.23
C PRO A 306 -21.34 -4.46 2.08
N MET A 307 -20.53 -4.52 3.13
CA MET A 307 -20.25 -3.35 3.97
C MET A 307 -19.36 -2.34 3.26
N LEU A 308 -18.38 -2.80 2.49
CA LEU A 308 -17.53 -1.90 1.70
C LEU A 308 -18.31 -1.23 0.56
N LEU A 309 -19.22 -1.97 -0.08
CA LEU A 309 -20.10 -1.44 -1.10
C LEU A 309 -21.06 -0.39 -0.50
N LEU A 310 -21.65 -0.69 0.66
CA LEU A 310 -22.50 0.26 1.38
C LEU A 310 -21.73 1.52 1.79
N TYR A 311 -20.50 1.36 2.29
CA TYR A 311 -19.63 2.48 2.62
C TYR A 311 -19.35 3.33 1.39
N SER A 312 -18.98 2.71 0.26
CA SER A 312 -18.69 3.42 -0.99
C SER A 312 -19.92 4.16 -1.52
N PHE A 313 -21.09 3.54 -1.46
CA PHE A 313 -22.36 4.15 -1.83
C PHE A 313 -22.68 5.38 -0.97
N VAL A 314 -22.70 5.19 0.36
CA VAL A 314 -23.11 6.22 1.31
C VAL A 314 -22.09 7.36 1.33
N SER A 315 -20.80 7.06 1.42
CA SER A 315 -19.75 8.09 1.40
C SER A 315 -19.74 8.85 0.07
N GLY A 316 -19.97 8.17 -1.06
CA GLY A 316 -20.08 8.80 -2.38
C GLY A 316 -21.25 9.77 -2.45
N ILE A 317 -22.46 9.34 -2.05
CA ILE A 317 -23.66 10.20 -2.04
C ILE A 317 -23.49 11.38 -1.07
N VAL A 318 -23.01 11.12 0.15
CA VAL A 318 -22.79 12.15 1.16
C VAL A 318 -21.80 13.18 0.65
N THR A 319 -20.67 12.75 0.06
CA THR A 319 -19.67 13.65 -0.49
C THR A 319 -20.20 14.45 -1.67
N ALA A 320 -20.98 13.83 -2.56
CA ALA A 320 -21.58 14.51 -3.69
C ALA A 320 -22.59 15.60 -3.25
N ILE A 321 -23.55 15.24 -2.40
CA ILE A 321 -24.60 16.16 -1.93
C ILE A 321 -23.99 17.29 -1.09
N ILE A 322 -23.17 16.96 -0.10
CA ILE A 322 -22.56 17.95 0.79
C ILE A 322 -21.57 18.83 0.00
N GLY A 323 -20.78 18.23 -0.89
CA GLY A 323 -19.84 18.96 -1.75
C GLY A 323 -20.56 20.01 -2.60
N VAL A 324 -21.67 19.65 -3.25
CA VAL A 324 -22.45 20.60 -4.07
C VAL A 324 -23.12 21.67 -3.20
N ILE A 325 -23.85 21.29 -2.15
CA ILE A 325 -24.61 22.22 -1.31
C ILE A 325 -23.70 23.25 -0.62
N THR A 326 -22.50 22.84 -0.22
CA THR A 326 -21.55 23.71 0.51
C THR A 326 -20.51 24.36 -0.40
N LEU A 327 -20.63 24.20 -1.72
CA LEU A 327 -19.64 24.66 -2.70
C LEU A 327 -18.22 24.16 -2.37
N GLY A 328 -18.12 22.93 -1.88
CA GLY A 328 -16.88 22.28 -1.50
C GLY A 328 -16.35 22.64 -0.11
N LEU A 329 -16.93 23.63 0.60
CA LEU A 329 -16.40 24.07 1.90
C LEU A 329 -16.41 22.95 2.96
N ALA A 330 -17.44 22.12 2.99
CA ALA A 330 -17.50 21.01 3.94
C ALA A 330 -16.52 19.86 3.60
N LEU A 331 -15.96 19.82 2.38
CA LEU A 331 -14.93 18.83 2.02
C LEU A 331 -13.66 18.99 2.85
N VAL A 332 -13.39 20.20 3.37
CA VAL A 332 -12.26 20.47 4.27
C VAL A 332 -12.29 19.59 5.52
N ILE A 333 -13.50 19.23 5.99
CA ILE A 333 -13.70 18.35 7.14
C ILE A 333 -14.00 16.92 6.67
N LEU A 334 -14.79 16.77 5.61
CA LEU A 334 -15.27 15.47 5.14
C LEU A 334 -14.15 14.60 4.56
N VAL A 335 -13.20 15.19 3.82
CA VAL A 335 -12.06 14.47 3.23
C VAL A 335 -11.19 13.80 4.31
N PRO A 336 -10.66 14.52 5.31
CA PRO A 336 -9.86 13.86 6.35
C PRO A 336 -10.70 12.90 7.21
N ALA A 337 -11.97 13.20 7.47
CA ALA A 337 -12.85 12.30 8.23
C ALA A 337 -13.09 10.96 7.51
N LEU A 338 -13.39 10.99 6.21
CA LEU A 338 -13.59 9.79 5.41
C LEU A 338 -12.28 9.03 5.17
N MET A 339 -11.15 9.73 5.02
CA MET A 339 -9.83 9.10 4.94
C MET A 339 -9.50 8.32 6.21
N LEU A 340 -9.69 8.92 7.38
CA LEU A 340 -9.48 8.26 8.67
C LEU A 340 -10.44 7.10 8.90
N ALA A 341 -11.71 7.25 8.49
CA ALA A 341 -12.67 6.14 8.50
C ALA A 341 -12.22 4.99 7.58
N THR A 342 -11.69 5.30 6.39
CA THR A 342 -11.18 4.30 5.45
C THR A 342 -10.01 3.51 6.05
N VAL A 343 -9.06 4.20 6.70
CA VAL A 343 -7.94 3.52 7.39
C VAL A 343 -8.44 2.69 8.59
N HIS A 344 -9.44 3.17 9.31
CA HIS A 344 -10.06 2.40 10.39
C HIS A 344 -10.76 1.13 9.87
N ILE A 345 -11.47 1.21 8.73
CA ILE A 345 -12.05 0.06 8.05
C ILE A 345 -10.95 -0.91 7.61
N TYR A 346 -9.86 -0.41 7.03
CA TYR A 346 -8.68 -1.21 6.70
C TYR A 346 -8.15 -1.98 7.92
N ARG A 347 -7.95 -1.31 9.07
CA ARG A 347 -7.48 -1.95 10.30
C ARG A 347 -8.46 -3.00 10.82
N GLN A 348 -9.77 -2.73 10.78
CA GLN A 348 -10.79 -3.73 11.13
C GLN A 348 -10.73 -4.98 10.26
N MET A 349 -10.57 -4.82 8.93
CA MET A 349 -10.54 -5.93 7.97
C MET A 349 -9.26 -6.76 8.06
N SER A 350 -8.12 -6.07 8.16
CA SER A 350 -6.80 -6.68 8.25
C SER A 350 -6.57 -7.36 9.61
N GLY A 351 -7.32 -6.99 10.65
CA GLY A 351 -7.06 -7.43 12.02
C GLY A 351 -5.95 -6.63 12.72
N GLY A 352 -5.59 -5.47 12.15
CA GLY A 352 -4.67 -4.53 12.79
C GLY A 352 -5.28 -3.85 14.02
N ASN A 353 -4.45 -3.12 14.76
CA ASN A 353 -4.87 -2.45 15.99
C ASN A 353 -5.85 -1.30 15.68
N ILE A 354 -6.93 -1.21 16.46
CA ILE A 354 -7.93 -0.15 16.41
C ILE A 354 -8.18 0.45 17.80
N PRO A 355 -8.55 1.74 17.92
CA PRO A 355 -8.83 2.33 19.22
C PRO A 355 -10.11 1.76 19.85
N VAL A 356 -10.05 1.45 21.14
CA VAL A 356 -11.21 1.00 21.93
C VAL A 356 -12.25 2.12 21.99
N GLU A 357 -13.49 1.78 21.68
CA GLU A 357 -14.61 2.71 21.79
C GLU A 357 -14.92 2.90 23.29
N GLN A 358 -14.53 4.04 23.84
CA GLN A 358 -14.96 4.44 25.18
C GLN A 358 -16.43 4.84 25.07
N ALA A 359 -17.30 4.04 25.70
CA ALA A 359 -18.76 4.19 25.71
C ALA A 359 -19.23 5.51 26.35
#